data_AF-S0EV25-F1
#
_entry.id   AF-S0EV25-F1
#
_cell.length_a   1.000
_cell.length_b   1.000
_cell.length_c   1.000
_cell.angle_alpha   90.00
_cell.angle_beta   90.00
_cell.angle_gamma   90.00
#
_symmetry.space_group_name_H-M   'P 1'
#
loop_
_entity.id
_entity.type
_entity.pdbx_description
1 polymer ?
#
loop_
_entity_poly.entity_id
_entity_poly.type
_entity_poly.pdbx_seq_one_letter_code
_entity_poly.pdbx_strand_id
1 'polypeptide(L)'
;MTDEPTRMMASPAGPEKTLLATPEADPLRTQMGGTTVCPVCHATTPALESYCCECGFLLSGPVPESLEVALEEAPPAELVELETGRRYRLRVGDNTVGRQGTDVLLLDATVSRNHARIHVENGQISVEDLGSTNGTKVGDLRLTPNQPVSVTSGTLLRFGNVQLRLEVRGGETAEKTVAIAAPSSETTLLASAAQPEETASPVARLRKLEGPGNELSVPAGVSRIGRRPTNELIVTGDAYVSGLHAEIRVENGEAWLMDVGSTNGTFVNGTRLTPNQPQLLANGDEVKIGQTSYRFEWVEPSQPEEPPQDMREPQVEQPNEEANDASET
;
A
#
# COMPACT_ATOMS: atom_id res chain seq x y z
N MET A 1 -82.19 -0.85 40.96
CA MET A 1 -81.65 0.26 41.80
C MET A 1 -80.46 -0.35 42.52
N THR A 2 -79.32 -0.41 41.82
CA THR A 2 -78.09 0.40 42.10
C THR A 2 -77.53 0.04 43.48
N ASP A 3 -76.36 -0.56 43.64
CA ASP A 3 -75.05 -0.14 43.12
C ASP A 3 -73.99 -1.24 43.34
N GLU A 4 -72.86 -1.08 42.63
CA GLU A 4 -71.58 -1.82 42.63
C GLU A 4 -70.81 -1.83 44.00
N PRO A 5 -69.54 -2.30 44.17
CA PRO A 5 -68.58 -2.93 43.24
C PRO A 5 -67.77 -4.16 43.77
N THR A 6 -66.95 -4.65 42.84
CA THR A 6 -66.05 -5.81 42.75
C THR A 6 -64.78 -5.80 43.63
N ARG A 7 -64.67 -6.85 44.46
CA ARG A 7 -63.58 -7.85 44.63
C ARG A 7 -62.07 -7.44 44.53
N MET A 8 -61.46 -7.35 45.73
CA MET A 8 -60.32 -8.14 46.27
C MET A 8 -58.86 -8.06 45.75
N MET A 9 -57.98 -7.70 46.71
CA MET A 9 -56.78 -8.40 47.23
C MET A 9 -55.38 -8.23 46.57
N ALA A 10 -54.55 -7.44 47.28
CA ALA A 10 -53.26 -7.77 47.93
C ALA A 10 -52.05 -8.37 47.14
N SER A 11 -51.01 -7.51 46.96
CA SER A 11 -49.57 -7.59 47.39
C SER A 11 -48.66 -8.82 47.10
N PRO A 12 -47.30 -8.69 47.16
CA PRO A 12 -46.39 -7.62 46.69
C PRO A 12 -45.02 -8.13 46.09
N ALA A 13 -44.13 -7.17 45.75
CA ALA A 13 -42.65 -7.19 45.74
C ALA A 13 -41.87 -7.43 44.42
N GLY A 14 -41.08 -6.39 44.06
CA GLY A 14 -39.89 -6.41 43.20
C GLY A 14 -39.04 -5.16 43.49
N PRO A 15 -37.69 -5.22 43.54
CA PRO A 15 -36.85 -4.19 44.17
C PRO A 15 -36.44 -3.05 43.24
N GLU A 16 -36.54 -1.82 43.72
CA GLU A 16 -35.97 -0.61 43.10
C GLU A 16 -34.50 -0.42 43.48
N LYS A 17 -33.70 0.00 42.51
CA LYS A 17 -32.24 0.14 42.59
C LYS A 17 -31.82 1.34 43.43
N THR A 18 -30.92 1.07 44.36
CA THR A 18 -30.16 1.99 45.21
C THR A 18 -29.38 3.06 44.41
N LEU A 19 -29.67 4.32 44.72
CA LEU A 19 -28.81 5.49 44.48
C LEU A 19 -27.69 5.51 45.53
N LEU A 20 -26.43 5.52 45.10
CA LEU A 20 -25.29 5.80 45.97
C LEU A 20 -24.29 6.73 45.26
N ALA A 21 -24.19 7.93 45.84
CA ALA A 21 -23.00 8.75 46.07
C ALA A 21 -22.01 9.00 44.92
N THR A 22 -22.00 10.24 44.45
CA THR A 22 -20.82 10.93 43.91
C THR A 22 -19.78 11.16 45.03
N PRO A 23 -18.52 10.72 44.87
CA PRO A 23 -17.41 11.31 45.61
C PRO A 23 -16.80 12.47 44.82
N GLU A 24 -16.39 13.45 45.60
CA GLU A 24 -15.99 14.80 45.25
C GLU A 24 -14.74 14.85 44.36
N ALA A 25 -14.69 15.92 43.54
CA ALA A 25 -13.50 16.30 42.80
C ALA A 25 -12.35 16.64 43.76
N ASP A 26 -11.28 15.86 43.69
CA ASP A 26 -10.00 16.16 44.34
C ASP A 26 -9.36 17.39 43.64
N PRO A 27 -9.10 18.51 44.34
CA PRO A 27 -8.59 19.74 43.73
C PRO A 27 -7.07 19.74 43.51
N LEU A 28 -6.40 18.57 43.52
CA LEU A 28 -4.97 18.45 43.23
C LEU A 28 -4.68 17.74 41.90
N ARG A 29 -5.17 18.29 40.77
CA ARG A 29 -4.58 17.95 39.47
C ARG A 29 -4.73 19.02 38.40
N THR A 30 -4.55 20.27 38.77
CA THR A 30 -4.24 21.33 37.79
C THR A 30 -2.73 21.39 37.63
N GLN A 31 -2.16 20.57 36.74
CA GLN A 31 -0.90 20.88 36.06
C GLN A 31 -0.66 19.95 34.85
N MET A 32 -0.79 20.56 33.67
CA MET A 32 -0.28 20.17 32.35
C MET A 32 -0.65 18.77 31.85
N GLY A 33 -1.84 18.66 31.25
CA GLY A 33 -2.18 17.56 30.37
C GLY A 33 -1.38 17.63 29.08
N GLY A 34 -0.17 17.05 29.08
CA GLY A 34 0.53 16.75 27.84
C GLY A 34 -0.30 15.80 26.99
N THR A 35 -0.23 15.96 25.67
CA THR A 35 -0.73 14.97 24.73
C THR A 35 0.45 14.28 24.07
N THR A 36 0.38 12.96 23.95
CA THR A 36 1.36 12.17 23.22
C THR A 36 0.73 11.79 21.89
N VAL A 37 1.40 12.11 20.80
CA VAL A 37 0.98 11.67 19.48
C VAL A 37 1.40 10.22 19.33
N CYS A 38 0.44 9.33 19.08
CA CYS A 38 0.75 7.95 18.78
C CYS A 38 1.60 7.89 17.50
N PRO A 39 2.81 7.30 17.52
CA PRO A 39 3.66 7.25 16.33
C PRO A 39 3.14 6.30 15.25
N VAL A 40 2.09 5.51 15.56
CA VAL A 40 1.51 4.53 14.64
C VAL A 40 0.31 5.09 13.88
N CYS A 41 -0.67 5.66 14.57
CA CYS A 41 -1.89 6.17 13.94
C CYS A 41 -2.01 7.69 14.00
N HIS A 42 -1.05 8.39 14.59
CA HIS A 42 -1.06 9.84 14.83
C HIS A 42 -2.23 10.34 15.67
N ALA A 43 -3.00 9.44 16.29
CA ALA A 43 -4.02 9.81 17.24
C ALA A 43 -3.38 10.49 18.44
N THR A 44 -3.92 11.66 18.78
CA THR A 44 -3.49 12.43 19.94
C THR A 44 -4.07 11.75 21.18
N THR A 45 -3.20 11.10 21.97
CA THR A 45 -3.62 10.36 23.15
C THR A 45 -3.24 11.16 24.40
N PRO A 46 -4.08 11.20 25.46
CA PRO A 46 -3.70 11.83 26.73
C PRO A 46 -2.40 11.20 27.27
N ALA A 47 -1.42 12.01 27.70
CA ALA A 47 -0.09 11.51 28.09
C ALA A 47 -0.04 10.56 29.29
N LEU A 48 -1.18 10.29 29.93
CA LEU A 48 -1.32 9.35 31.05
C LEU A 48 -1.71 7.93 30.62
N GLU A 49 -2.06 7.73 29.34
CA GLU A 49 -2.44 6.42 28.83
C GLU A 49 -1.21 5.58 28.46
N SER A 50 -1.12 4.36 28.97
CA SER A 50 -0.02 3.44 28.68
C SER A 50 -0.07 2.89 27.26
N TYR A 51 -1.20 3.06 26.57
CA TYR A 51 -1.47 2.59 25.21
C TYR A 51 -2.37 3.56 24.45
N CYS A 52 -2.31 3.50 23.12
CA CYS A 52 -3.13 4.31 22.24
C CYS A 52 -4.55 3.74 22.21
N CYS A 53 -5.54 4.56 22.55
CA CYS A 53 -6.94 4.15 22.60
C CYS A 53 -7.53 3.84 21.22
N GLU A 54 -6.89 4.32 20.13
CA GLU A 54 -7.40 4.14 18.76
C GLU A 54 -6.85 2.86 18.11
N CYS A 55 -5.56 2.54 18.29
CA CYS A 55 -4.91 1.42 17.62
C CYS A 55 -4.28 0.38 18.56
N GLY A 56 -4.31 0.60 19.88
CA GLY A 56 -3.75 -0.30 20.89
C GLY A 56 -2.24 -0.26 21.07
N PHE A 57 -1.53 0.68 20.43
CA PHE A 57 -0.06 0.78 20.50
C PHE A 57 0.41 1.30 21.87
N LEU A 58 1.30 0.61 22.57
CA LEU A 58 1.83 1.02 23.88
C LEU A 58 2.61 2.35 23.79
N LEU A 59 2.19 3.38 24.54
CA LEU A 59 2.72 4.74 24.48
C LEU A 59 3.73 5.06 25.57
N SER A 60 3.69 4.40 26.75
CA SER A 60 4.73 4.45 27.79
C SER A 60 4.44 3.51 28.98
N GLY A 61 5.47 2.85 29.49
CA GLY A 61 5.53 2.23 30.81
C GLY A 61 6.98 1.85 31.16
N PRO A 62 7.44 2.03 32.41
CA PRO A 62 8.76 1.56 32.80
C PRO A 62 8.81 0.04 32.69
N VAL A 63 9.95 -0.48 32.24
CA VAL A 63 10.26 -1.91 32.30
C VAL A 63 10.09 -2.35 33.75
N PRO A 64 9.22 -3.33 34.07
CA PRO A 64 9.15 -3.83 35.44
C PRO A 64 10.53 -4.31 35.88
N GLU A 65 10.98 -3.83 37.04
CA GLU A 65 12.30 -4.01 37.65
C GLU A 65 12.65 -5.50 37.91
N SER A 66 11.72 -6.41 37.64
CA SER A 66 11.90 -7.87 37.66
C SER A 66 12.30 -8.49 36.31
N LEU A 67 12.60 -7.69 35.28
CA LEU A 67 13.09 -8.14 33.97
C LEU A 67 14.63 -8.16 33.86
N GLU A 68 15.35 -8.25 34.97
CA GLU A 68 16.80 -8.54 34.93
C GLU A 68 17.13 -9.99 34.56
N VAL A 69 16.11 -10.83 34.29
CA VAL A 69 16.30 -12.21 33.81
C VAL A 69 15.72 -12.37 32.40
N ALA A 70 16.30 -11.69 31.42
CA ALA A 70 16.35 -12.14 30.02
C ALA A 70 17.43 -11.37 29.23
N LEU A 71 18.61 -11.21 29.83
CA LEU A 71 19.79 -11.37 28.98
C LEU A 71 19.81 -12.84 28.57
N GLU A 72 20.25 -13.14 27.34
CA GLU A 72 20.54 -14.49 26.79
C GLU A 72 19.46 -15.08 25.86
N GLU A 73 19.38 -14.53 24.64
CA GLU A 73 19.65 -15.20 23.36
C GLU A 73 19.01 -14.39 22.22
N ALA A 74 19.81 -13.94 21.22
CA ALA A 74 19.26 -13.26 20.04
C ALA A 74 18.24 -14.18 19.33
N PRO A 75 17.15 -13.61 18.79
CA PRO A 75 15.99 -14.37 18.33
C PRO A 75 16.38 -15.45 17.31
N PRO A 76 15.71 -16.61 17.32
CA PRO A 76 16.03 -17.72 16.42
C PRO A 76 15.88 -17.31 14.95
N ALA A 77 14.94 -16.42 14.65
CA ALA A 77 14.77 -15.83 13.34
C ALA A 77 14.10 -14.44 13.40
N GLU A 78 14.28 -13.68 12.33
CA GLU A 78 13.61 -12.40 12.09
C GLU A 78 13.01 -12.37 10.68
N LEU A 79 11.94 -11.61 10.49
CA LEU A 79 11.46 -11.18 9.18
C LEU A 79 11.86 -9.72 8.96
N VAL A 80 12.45 -9.44 7.81
CA VAL A 80 12.80 -8.08 7.39
C VAL A 80 11.91 -7.67 6.23
N GLU A 81 11.03 -6.69 6.44
CA GLU A 81 10.20 -6.11 5.40
C GLU A 81 11.06 -5.34 4.40
N LEU A 82 10.93 -5.64 3.11
CA LEU A 82 11.83 -5.09 2.10
C LEU A 82 11.57 -3.61 1.77
N GLU A 83 10.33 -3.17 1.89
CA GLU A 83 9.94 -1.79 1.55
C GLU A 83 10.35 -0.80 2.64
N THR A 84 10.12 -1.15 3.90
CA THR A 84 10.33 -0.25 5.04
C THR A 84 11.63 -0.54 5.81
N GLY A 85 12.23 -1.72 5.62
CA GLY A 85 13.33 -2.22 6.44
C GLY A 85 12.91 -2.67 7.84
N ARG A 86 11.61 -2.68 8.16
CA ARG A 86 11.10 -3.06 9.47
C ARG A 86 11.42 -4.52 9.79
N ARG A 87 11.82 -4.78 11.04
CA ARG A 87 12.19 -6.10 11.54
C ARG A 87 11.14 -6.65 12.51
N TYR A 88 10.80 -7.92 12.35
CA TYR A 88 9.87 -8.64 13.21
C TYR A 88 10.57 -9.87 13.78
N ARG A 89 10.65 -9.96 15.11
CA ARG A 89 11.29 -11.10 15.78
C ARG A 89 10.33 -12.27 15.85
N LEU A 90 10.81 -13.46 15.48
CA LEU A 90 10.06 -14.70 15.61
C LEU A 90 10.49 -15.43 16.89
N ARG A 91 9.51 -15.89 17.66
CA ARG A 91 9.75 -16.77 18.84
C ARG A 91 9.75 -18.23 18.42
N VAL A 92 10.31 -19.09 19.26
CA VAL A 92 10.12 -20.55 19.13
C VAL A 92 8.63 -20.88 19.27
N GLY A 93 8.15 -21.82 18.45
CA GLY A 93 6.74 -22.19 18.33
C GLY A 93 5.98 -21.38 17.28
N ASP A 94 4.68 -21.20 17.51
CA ASP A 94 3.76 -20.54 16.58
C ASP A 94 3.87 -19.01 16.64
N ASN A 95 4.03 -18.41 15.46
CA ASN A 95 3.98 -16.97 15.20
C ASN A 95 2.88 -16.70 14.18
N THR A 96 1.85 -15.99 14.58
CA THR A 96 0.74 -15.59 13.71
C THR A 96 1.10 -14.35 12.91
N VAL A 97 0.73 -14.32 11.63
CA VAL A 97 0.93 -13.19 10.72
C VAL A 97 -0.43 -12.68 10.26
N GLY A 98 -0.65 -11.37 10.34
CA GLY A 98 -1.91 -10.79 9.90
C GLY A 98 -2.01 -9.30 10.11
N ARG A 99 -3.13 -8.71 9.69
CA ARG A 99 -3.36 -7.26 9.82
C ARG A 99 -3.94 -6.80 11.15
N GLN A 100 -4.31 -7.71 12.04
CA GLN A 100 -4.94 -7.38 13.31
C GLN A 100 -4.75 -8.50 14.35
N GLY A 101 -4.35 -8.15 15.58
CA GLY A 101 -4.34 -9.09 16.71
C GLY A 101 -3.41 -10.30 16.54
N THR A 102 -2.29 -10.12 15.84
CA THR A 102 -1.31 -11.17 15.52
C THR A 102 0.09 -10.78 15.96
N ASP A 103 0.99 -11.76 16.03
CA ASP A 103 2.37 -11.56 16.49
C ASP A 103 3.19 -10.72 15.50
N VAL A 104 3.03 -11.00 14.20
CA VAL A 104 3.60 -10.23 13.10
C VAL A 104 2.49 -9.39 12.48
N LEU A 105 2.38 -8.15 12.97
CA LEU A 105 1.37 -7.19 12.53
C LEU A 105 1.80 -6.49 11.23
N LEU A 106 1.11 -6.84 10.14
CA LEU A 106 1.28 -6.22 8.82
C LEU A 106 0.03 -5.38 8.52
N LEU A 107 0.13 -4.05 8.61
CA LEU A 107 -1.02 -3.14 8.48
C LEU A 107 -1.57 -2.97 7.05
N ASP A 108 -1.17 -3.86 6.14
CA ASP A 108 -1.59 -3.83 4.74
C ASP A 108 -2.97 -4.46 4.57
N ALA A 109 -3.85 -3.79 3.84
CA ALA A 109 -5.24 -4.23 3.63
C ALA A 109 -5.37 -5.55 2.84
N THR A 110 -4.35 -5.91 2.05
CA THR A 110 -4.30 -7.19 1.34
C THR A 110 -3.88 -8.35 2.25
N VAL A 111 -3.44 -8.06 3.46
CA VAL A 111 -3.18 -9.06 4.48
C VAL A 111 -4.48 -9.34 5.25
N SER A 112 -4.98 -10.58 5.22
CA SER A 112 -6.09 -11.01 6.07
C SER A 112 -5.78 -10.82 7.57
N ARG A 113 -6.84 -10.72 8.40
CA ARG A 113 -6.69 -10.55 9.87
C ARG A 113 -5.84 -11.64 10.51
N ASN A 114 -6.13 -12.89 10.13
CA ASN A 114 -5.31 -14.07 10.40
C ASN A 114 -4.89 -14.61 9.02
N HIS A 115 -3.69 -14.28 8.57
CA HIS A 115 -3.26 -14.55 7.20
C HIS A 115 -2.48 -15.86 7.10
N ALA A 116 -1.47 -16.00 7.94
CA ALA A 116 -0.57 -17.13 7.92
C ALA A 116 -0.06 -17.44 9.33
N ARG A 117 0.56 -18.61 9.45
CA ARG A 117 1.28 -19.05 10.64
C ARG A 117 2.70 -19.41 10.23
N ILE A 118 3.66 -18.97 11.03
CA ILE A 118 5.06 -19.37 10.93
C ILE A 118 5.39 -20.17 12.18
N HIS A 119 5.78 -21.43 12.00
CA HIS A 119 6.23 -22.28 13.09
C HIS A 119 7.75 -22.35 13.09
N VAL A 120 8.37 -22.11 14.25
CA VAL A 120 9.81 -22.15 14.44
C VAL A 120 10.15 -23.23 15.47
N GLU A 121 10.80 -24.31 15.05
CA GLU A 121 11.17 -25.41 15.93
C GLU A 121 12.57 -25.94 15.55
N ASN A 122 13.48 -26.04 16.53
CA ASN A 122 14.82 -26.63 16.33
C ASN A 122 15.60 -26.07 15.12
N GLY A 123 15.45 -24.78 14.81
CA GLY A 123 16.07 -24.12 13.65
C GLY A 123 15.40 -24.41 12.30
N GLN A 124 14.40 -25.27 12.27
CA GLN A 124 13.51 -25.45 11.13
C GLN A 124 12.35 -24.46 11.21
N ILE A 125 12.01 -23.88 10.06
CA ILE A 125 10.93 -22.91 9.95
C ILE A 125 9.96 -23.41 8.90
N SER A 126 8.68 -23.44 9.23
CA SER A 126 7.61 -23.71 8.27
C SER A 126 6.62 -22.57 8.23
N VAL A 127 6.04 -22.35 7.06
CA VAL A 127 5.04 -21.32 6.81
C VAL A 127 3.79 -21.99 6.28
N GLU A 128 2.65 -21.62 6.84
CA GLU A 128 1.33 -22.14 6.49
C GLU A 128 0.39 -20.97 6.21
N ASP A 129 -0.29 -20.99 5.06
CA ASP A 129 -1.36 -20.04 4.76
C ASP A 129 -2.66 -20.47 5.45
N LEU A 130 -3.31 -19.59 6.22
CA LEU A 130 -4.51 -19.93 7.00
C LEU A 130 -5.82 -19.70 6.22
N GLY A 131 -5.80 -19.82 4.89
CA GLY A 131 -6.94 -19.51 4.03
C GLY A 131 -7.07 -18.00 3.79
N SER A 132 -5.94 -17.33 3.58
CA SER A 132 -5.93 -15.89 3.36
C SER A 132 -6.59 -15.52 2.03
N THR A 133 -7.15 -14.30 1.95
CA THR A 133 -7.87 -13.83 0.76
C THR A 133 -6.93 -13.68 -0.45
N ASN A 134 -5.73 -13.15 -0.23
CA ASN A 134 -4.76 -12.86 -1.29
C ASN A 134 -3.64 -13.90 -1.40
N GLY A 135 -3.61 -14.87 -0.49
CA GLY A 135 -2.63 -15.94 -0.46
C GLY A 135 -1.27 -15.54 0.11
N THR A 136 -0.57 -16.54 0.60
CA THR A 136 0.85 -16.51 0.97
C THR A 136 1.71 -17.09 -0.15
N LYS A 137 2.89 -16.50 -0.39
CA LYS A 137 3.90 -17.04 -1.30
C LYS A 137 5.25 -17.23 -0.62
N VAL A 138 6.00 -18.23 -1.07
CA VAL A 138 7.38 -18.54 -0.69
C VAL A 138 8.21 -18.50 -1.98
N GLY A 139 9.07 -17.50 -2.12
CA GLY A 139 9.66 -17.14 -3.41
C GLY A 139 8.55 -16.81 -4.42
N ASP A 140 8.53 -17.53 -5.53
CA ASP A 140 7.49 -17.41 -6.57
C ASP A 140 6.29 -18.36 -6.35
N LEU A 141 6.45 -19.35 -5.47
CA LEU A 141 5.44 -20.38 -5.24
C LEU A 141 4.32 -19.88 -4.32
N ARG A 142 3.07 -19.91 -4.79
CA ARG A 142 1.91 -19.68 -3.93
C ARG A 142 1.58 -20.94 -3.13
N LEU A 143 1.40 -20.79 -1.83
CA LEU A 143 1.09 -21.90 -0.94
C LEU A 143 -0.36 -22.35 -1.10
N THR A 144 -0.58 -23.65 -0.94
CA THR A 144 -1.92 -24.20 -0.73
C THR A 144 -2.36 -23.87 0.69
N PRO A 145 -3.61 -23.40 0.92
CA PRO A 145 -4.11 -23.16 2.26
C PRO A 145 -4.03 -24.39 3.17
N ASN A 146 -3.68 -24.16 4.43
CA ASN A 146 -3.51 -25.15 5.49
C ASN A 146 -2.47 -26.26 5.19
N GLN A 147 -1.51 -25.96 4.32
CA GLN A 147 -0.39 -26.84 4.01
C GLN A 147 0.92 -26.16 4.43
N PRO A 148 1.58 -26.64 5.50
CA PRO A 148 2.88 -26.11 5.92
C PRO A 148 3.96 -26.39 4.88
N VAL A 149 4.79 -25.38 4.60
CA VAL A 149 5.96 -25.48 3.71
C VAL A 149 7.20 -25.03 4.45
N SER A 150 8.24 -25.87 4.44
CA SER A 150 9.52 -25.57 5.06
C SER A 150 10.29 -24.50 4.28
N VAL A 151 10.89 -23.57 5.01
CA VAL A 151 11.64 -22.42 4.47
C VAL A 151 12.97 -22.25 5.21
N THR A 152 13.95 -21.63 4.53
CA THR A 152 15.31 -21.43 5.05
C THR A 152 15.69 -19.94 5.12
N SER A 153 16.81 -19.63 5.76
CA SER A 153 17.34 -18.26 5.80
C SER A 153 17.53 -17.69 4.40
N GLY A 154 17.19 -16.41 4.23
CA GLY A 154 17.20 -15.71 2.95
C GLY A 154 15.92 -15.86 2.13
N THR A 155 15.01 -16.78 2.50
CA THR A 155 13.76 -17.00 1.76
C THR A 155 12.88 -15.76 1.78
N LEU A 156 12.34 -15.42 0.61
CA LEU A 156 11.36 -14.35 0.45
C LEU A 156 9.96 -14.90 0.73
N LEU A 157 9.28 -14.31 1.72
CA LEU A 157 7.91 -14.58 2.06
C LEU A 157 7.05 -13.41 1.60
N ARG A 158 5.89 -13.69 1.00
CA ARG A 158 4.92 -12.66 0.65
C ARG A 158 3.56 -12.99 1.23
N PHE A 159 3.01 -12.09 2.04
CA PHE A 159 1.66 -12.18 2.59
C PHE A 159 0.80 -11.13 1.91
N GLY A 160 -0.12 -11.57 1.04
CA GLY A 160 -0.81 -10.68 0.12
C GLY A 160 0.20 -9.91 -0.75
N ASN A 161 0.40 -8.64 -0.41
CA ASN A 161 1.29 -7.73 -1.13
C ASN A 161 2.61 -7.42 -0.41
N VAL A 162 2.70 -7.71 0.88
CA VAL A 162 3.85 -7.36 1.72
C VAL A 162 4.93 -8.41 1.54
N GLN A 163 6.16 -7.98 1.28
CA GLN A 163 7.29 -8.87 1.04
C GLN A 163 8.31 -8.75 2.17
N LEU A 164 8.61 -9.88 2.81
CA LEU A 164 9.58 -9.98 3.89
C LEU A 164 10.64 -11.02 3.55
N ARG A 165 11.87 -10.78 3.96
CA ARG A 165 12.95 -11.76 3.90
C ARG A 165 13.14 -12.40 5.26
N LEU A 166 13.18 -13.73 5.30
CA LEU A 166 13.47 -14.50 6.51
C LEU A 166 14.98 -14.47 6.78
N GLU A 167 15.38 -14.16 8.00
CA GLU A 167 16.75 -14.23 8.49
C GLU A 167 16.80 -15.18 9.68
N VAL A 168 17.49 -16.31 9.56
CA VAL A 168 17.66 -17.29 10.66
C VAL A 168 19.04 -17.16 11.26
N ARG A 169 19.14 -17.17 12.59
CA ARG A 169 20.41 -17.14 13.30
C ARG A 169 21.07 -18.53 13.25
N GLY A 170 22.31 -18.60 12.75
CA GLY A 170 23.13 -19.82 12.79
C GLY A 170 22.83 -20.89 11.73
N GLY A 171 21.99 -20.60 10.74
CA GLY A 171 21.72 -21.53 9.62
C GLY A 171 22.74 -21.39 8.52
N GLU A 172 23.64 -22.37 8.38
CA GLU A 172 24.47 -22.58 7.19
C GLU A 172 23.58 -22.62 5.93
N THR A 173 24.07 -22.03 4.85
CA THR A 173 23.51 -22.10 3.50
C THR A 173 23.51 -23.55 3.02
N ALA A 174 22.45 -24.30 3.33
CA ALA A 174 22.20 -25.59 2.71
C ALA A 174 21.50 -25.39 1.36
N GLU A 175 22.29 -25.44 0.28
CA GLU A 175 21.80 -25.79 -1.04
C GLU A 175 21.05 -27.14 -1.01
N LYS A 176 20.02 -27.25 -1.86
CA LYS A 176 19.26 -28.48 -2.22
C LYS A 176 18.34 -29.02 -1.10
N THR A 177 17.02 -29.06 -1.24
CA THR A 177 16.28 -29.73 -2.32
C THR A 177 14.79 -29.36 -2.23
N VAL A 178 14.22 -28.69 -3.24
CA VAL A 178 12.77 -28.76 -3.49
C VAL A 178 12.56 -29.99 -4.36
N ALA A 179 12.04 -31.07 -3.77
CA ALA A 179 11.58 -32.23 -4.53
C ALA A 179 10.13 -32.51 -4.15
N ILE A 180 9.19 -32.12 -5.01
CA ILE A 180 7.94 -32.85 -5.19
C ILE A 180 7.60 -32.87 -6.69
N ALA A 181 7.31 -34.07 -7.16
CA ALA A 181 7.07 -34.47 -8.55
C ALA A 181 5.88 -33.75 -9.20
N ALA A 182 6.10 -33.31 -10.44
CA ALA A 182 5.05 -32.92 -11.38
C ALA A 182 4.73 -34.09 -12.33
N PRO A 183 3.46 -34.40 -12.63
CA PRO A 183 3.13 -34.96 -13.92
C PRO A 183 3.13 -33.83 -14.95
N SER A 184 3.84 -34.11 -16.04
CA SER A 184 3.99 -33.31 -17.25
C SER A 184 2.67 -32.98 -17.92
N SER A 185 2.51 -31.73 -18.35
CA SER A 185 1.74 -31.39 -19.54
C SER A 185 2.41 -30.20 -20.21
N GLU A 186 3.00 -30.49 -21.37
CA GLU A 186 3.57 -29.54 -22.30
C GLU A 186 2.50 -28.54 -22.75
N THR A 187 2.84 -27.26 -22.73
CA THR A 187 2.30 -26.30 -23.71
C THR A 187 3.37 -25.25 -23.94
N THR A 188 4.02 -25.40 -25.08
CA THR A 188 4.87 -24.41 -25.75
C THR A 188 4.16 -23.07 -25.82
N LEU A 189 4.72 -22.03 -25.20
CA LEU A 189 4.49 -20.65 -25.63
C LEU A 189 5.81 -19.92 -25.74
N LEU A 190 6.04 -19.48 -26.97
CA LEU A 190 7.18 -18.74 -27.47
C LEU A 190 7.34 -17.43 -26.69
N ALA A 191 8.57 -17.21 -26.21
CA ALA A 191 9.02 -15.89 -25.78
C ALA A 191 9.04 -14.96 -27.01
N SER A 192 8.30 -13.86 -26.93
CA SER A 192 8.54 -12.69 -27.77
C SER A 192 8.86 -11.53 -26.86
N ALA A 193 10.13 -11.14 -26.90
CA ALA A 193 10.65 -9.94 -26.29
C ALA A 193 10.06 -8.73 -27.05
N ALA A 194 9.14 -8.01 -26.43
CA ALA A 194 8.75 -6.69 -26.91
C ALA A 194 9.77 -5.68 -26.39
N GLN A 195 10.44 -5.03 -27.34
CA GLN A 195 11.39 -3.95 -27.13
C GLN A 195 10.70 -2.74 -26.48
N PRO A 196 11.42 -1.88 -25.74
CA PRO A 196 10.87 -0.62 -25.26
C PRO A 196 10.65 0.31 -26.45
N GLU A 197 9.38 0.46 -26.84
CA GLU A 197 8.92 1.44 -27.83
C GLU A 197 9.12 2.87 -27.32
N GLU A 198 9.40 3.75 -28.27
CA GLU A 198 9.64 5.18 -28.12
C GLU A 198 8.67 5.84 -27.12
N THR A 199 9.21 6.67 -26.23
CA THR A 199 8.43 7.48 -25.28
C THR A 199 7.53 8.44 -26.05
N ALA A 200 6.31 8.01 -26.35
CA ALA A 200 5.26 8.84 -26.92
C ALA A 200 5.03 10.05 -25.99
N SER A 201 4.97 11.24 -26.58
CA SER A 201 4.71 12.47 -25.82
C SER A 201 3.37 12.36 -25.08
N PRO A 202 3.30 12.79 -23.80
CA PRO A 202 2.07 12.71 -23.04
C PRO A 202 1.00 13.61 -23.65
N VAL A 203 -0.21 13.06 -23.81
CA VAL A 203 -1.39 13.81 -24.28
C VAL A 203 -2.28 14.25 -23.12
N ALA A 204 -2.14 13.61 -21.97
CA ALA A 204 -2.82 13.98 -20.72
C ALA A 204 -1.92 13.67 -19.52
N ARG A 205 -2.36 14.10 -18.33
CA ARG A 205 -1.73 13.76 -17.05
C ARG A 205 -2.79 13.51 -15.97
N LEU A 206 -2.42 12.67 -15.00
CA LEU A 206 -3.10 12.54 -13.72
C LEU A 206 -2.27 13.26 -12.66
N ARG A 207 -2.69 14.47 -12.29
CA ARG A 207 -2.01 15.29 -11.27
C ARG A 207 -2.47 14.90 -9.88
N LYS A 208 -1.55 14.44 -9.03
CA LYS A 208 -1.88 14.04 -7.65
C LYS A 208 -2.45 15.23 -6.86
N LEU A 209 -3.53 15.02 -6.10
CA LEU A 209 -4.19 16.08 -5.34
C LEU A 209 -3.63 16.26 -3.92
N GLU A 210 -3.12 15.19 -3.30
CA GLU A 210 -2.64 15.22 -1.91
C GLU A 210 -1.33 14.45 -1.73
N GLY A 211 -0.47 14.97 -0.85
CA GLY A 211 0.81 14.36 -0.47
C GLY A 211 1.95 14.53 -1.50
N PRO A 212 3.19 14.14 -1.13
CA PRO A 212 4.32 14.14 -2.06
C PRO A 212 4.12 13.07 -3.15
N GLY A 213 4.55 13.37 -4.38
CA GLY A 213 4.52 12.41 -5.48
C GLY A 213 4.62 13.06 -6.86
N ASN A 214 4.99 12.24 -7.85
CA ASN A 214 5.05 12.64 -9.26
C ASN A 214 3.67 12.55 -9.91
N GLU A 215 3.42 13.43 -10.88
CA GLU A 215 2.27 13.33 -11.80
C GLU A 215 2.44 12.10 -12.71
N LEU A 216 1.33 11.44 -13.06
CA LEU A 216 1.37 10.34 -14.03
C LEU A 216 1.13 10.89 -15.42
N SER A 217 2.14 10.79 -16.29
CA SER A 217 2.04 11.13 -17.71
C SER A 217 1.24 10.07 -18.45
N VAL A 218 0.20 10.48 -19.17
CA VAL A 218 -0.69 9.60 -19.92
C VAL A 218 -0.41 9.78 -21.42
N PRO A 219 0.24 8.81 -22.08
CA PRO A 219 0.43 8.83 -23.52
C PRO A 219 -0.88 8.51 -24.27
N ALA A 220 -0.90 8.75 -25.57
CA ALA A 220 -1.98 8.26 -26.43
C ALA A 220 -2.00 6.72 -26.47
N GLY A 221 -3.17 6.13 -26.70
CA GLY A 221 -3.36 4.69 -26.70
C GLY A 221 -3.77 4.14 -25.33
N VAL A 222 -3.43 2.88 -25.07
CA VAL A 222 -3.82 2.15 -23.85
C VAL A 222 -2.67 2.14 -22.86
N SER A 223 -2.95 2.49 -21.61
CA SER A 223 -2.01 2.51 -20.51
C SER A 223 -2.58 1.81 -19.29
N ARG A 224 -1.85 0.87 -18.72
CA ARG A 224 -2.24 0.21 -17.48
C ARG A 224 -1.79 1.03 -16.29
N ILE A 225 -2.65 1.08 -15.28
CA ILE A 225 -2.43 1.79 -14.02
C ILE A 225 -2.39 0.79 -12.89
N GLY A 226 -1.38 0.88 -12.03
CA GLY A 226 -1.32 0.09 -10.82
C GLY A 226 0.05 0.13 -10.15
N ARG A 227 0.21 -0.56 -9.03
CA ARG A 227 1.46 -0.51 -8.26
C ARG A 227 2.60 -1.38 -8.81
N ARG A 228 2.35 -2.27 -9.77
CA ARG A 228 3.43 -3.10 -10.35
C ARG A 228 4.29 -2.27 -11.29
N PRO A 229 5.62 -2.49 -11.30
CA PRO A 229 6.53 -1.80 -12.23
C PRO A 229 6.36 -2.24 -13.69
N THR A 230 5.54 -3.25 -13.96
CA THR A 230 5.18 -3.71 -15.31
C THR A 230 4.09 -2.87 -15.97
N ASN A 231 3.49 -1.93 -15.23
CA ASN A 231 2.48 -1.02 -15.77
C ASN A 231 3.15 0.24 -16.33
N GLU A 232 2.48 0.87 -17.28
CA GLU A 232 2.94 2.13 -17.87
C GLU A 232 2.80 3.29 -16.87
N LEU A 233 1.71 3.29 -16.08
CA LEU A 233 1.40 4.32 -15.08
C LEU A 233 1.51 3.72 -13.68
N ILE A 234 2.69 3.87 -13.07
CA ILE A 234 3.02 3.26 -11.78
C ILE A 234 2.57 4.17 -10.64
N VAL A 235 1.61 3.72 -9.84
CA VAL A 235 1.23 4.41 -8.59
C VAL A 235 2.14 3.92 -7.46
N THR A 236 2.94 4.84 -6.90
CA THR A 236 3.89 4.56 -5.80
C THR A 236 3.38 5.11 -4.47
N GLY A 237 3.78 4.46 -3.38
CA GLY A 237 3.45 4.91 -2.01
C GLY A 237 1.99 4.69 -1.59
N ASP A 238 1.19 3.96 -2.37
CA ASP A 238 -0.18 3.60 -2.04
C ASP A 238 -0.40 2.09 -2.18
N ALA A 239 -0.34 1.40 -1.04
CA ALA A 239 -0.56 -0.04 -0.94
C ALA A 239 -2.00 -0.49 -1.26
N TYR A 240 -2.97 0.44 -1.27
CA TYR A 240 -4.36 0.15 -1.63
C TYR A 240 -4.57 0.07 -3.15
N VAL A 241 -3.55 0.38 -3.94
CA VAL A 241 -3.59 0.19 -5.38
C VAL A 241 -3.26 -1.26 -5.74
N SER A 242 -4.17 -1.97 -6.39
CA SER A 242 -3.91 -3.30 -6.96
C SER A 242 -2.71 -3.31 -7.92
N GLY A 243 -2.08 -4.48 -8.06
CA GLY A 243 -0.91 -4.65 -8.92
C GLY A 243 -1.16 -4.22 -10.36
N LEU A 244 -2.31 -4.60 -10.90
CA LEU A 244 -2.97 -4.02 -12.06
C LEU A 244 -4.34 -3.56 -11.53
N HIS A 245 -4.64 -2.27 -11.60
CA HIS A 245 -5.79 -1.66 -10.91
C HIS A 245 -6.82 -1.13 -11.90
N ALA A 246 -6.36 -0.32 -12.84
CA ALA A 246 -7.20 0.29 -13.86
C ALA A 246 -6.46 0.32 -15.18
N GLU A 247 -7.19 0.61 -16.24
CA GLU A 247 -6.67 0.91 -17.57
C GLU A 247 -7.23 2.26 -18.00
N ILE A 248 -6.38 3.10 -18.58
CA ILE A 248 -6.79 4.33 -19.24
C ILE A 248 -6.49 4.22 -20.73
N ARG A 249 -7.48 4.54 -21.55
CA ARG A 249 -7.37 4.57 -23.01
C ARG A 249 -7.62 5.98 -23.50
N VAL A 250 -6.65 6.55 -24.19
CA VAL A 250 -6.76 7.88 -24.79
C VAL A 250 -6.70 7.76 -26.31
N GLU A 251 -7.80 8.06 -26.98
CA GLU A 251 -7.90 8.00 -28.44
C GLU A 251 -8.93 9.01 -28.95
N ASN A 252 -8.70 9.56 -30.14
CA ASN A 252 -9.62 10.49 -30.80
C ASN A 252 -10.04 11.71 -29.95
N GLY A 253 -9.18 12.15 -29.03
CA GLY A 253 -9.47 13.27 -28.10
C GLY A 253 -10.37 12.90 -26.92
N GLU A 254 -10.67 11.62 -26.73
CA GLU A 254 -11.42 11.10 -25.59
C GLU A 254 -10.53 10.27 -24.69
N ALA A 255 -10.82 10.28 -23.39
CA ALA A 255 -10.13 9.48 -22.38
C ALA A 255 -11.14 8.60 -21.65
N TRP A 256 -10.90 7.28 -21.68
CA TRP A 256 -11.76 6.27 -21.07
C TRP A 256 -11.00 5.57 -19.95
N LEU A 257 -11.54 5.58 -18.74
CA LEU A 257 -10.99 4.91 -17.57
C LEU A 257 -11.82 3.67 -17.24
N MET A 258 -11.16 2.55 -17.00
CA MET A 258 -11.81 1.29 -16.64
C MET A 258 -11.11 0.67 -15.44
N ASP A 259 -11.87 0.35 -14.39
CA ASP A 259 -11.38 -0.50 -13.31
C ASP A 259 -11.29 -1.95 -13.79
N VAL A 260 -10.15 -2.61 -13.67
CA VAL A 260 -9.94 -3.98 -14.21
C VAL A 260 -10.10 -5.06 -13.13
N GLY A 261 -10.99 -4.83 -12.17
CA GLY A 261 -11.22 -5.74 -11.05
C GLY A 261 -10.30 -5.46 -9.86
N SER A 262 -10.07 -4.18 -9.57
CA SER A 262 -9.24 -3.79 -8.44
C SER A 262 -9.89 -4.16 -7.10
N THR A 263 -9.05 -4.31 -6.07
CA THR A 263 -9.50 -4.72 -4.73
C THR A 263 -10.30 -3.61 -4.03
N ASN A 264 -9.83 -2.37 -4.14
CA ASN A 264 -10.42 -1.21 -3.45
C ASN A 264 -11.35 -0.37 -4.34
N GLY A 265 -11.38 -0.66 -5.64
CA GLY A 265 -12.16 0.08 -6.63
C GLY A 265 -11.48 1.36 -7.10
N THR A 266 -11.90 1.79 -8.29
CA THR A 266 -11.62 3.09 -8.87
C THR A 266 -12.86 3.98 -8.76
N PHE A 267 -12.68 5.28 -8.51
CA PHE A 267 -13.78 6.24 -8.40
C PHE A 267 -13.53 7.44 -9.32
N VAL A 268 -14.58 7.96 -9.92
CA VAL A 268 -14.58 9.21 -10.69
C VAL A 268 -15.60 10.16 -10.04
N ASN A 269 -15.13 11.35 -9.62
CA ASN A 269 -15.94 12.36 -8.92
C ASN A 269 -16.74 11.77 -7.74
N GLY A 270 -16.09 10.91 -6.95
CA GLY A 270 -16.69 10.22 -5.80
C GLY A 270 -17.60 9.03 -6.14
N THR A 271 -17.90 8.79 -7.41
CA THR A 271 -18.72 7.65 -7.85
C THR A 271 -17.82 6.45 -8.15
N ARG A 272 -18.08 5.31 -7.50
CA ARG A 272 -17.34 4.07 -7.76
C ARG A 272 -17.67 3.53 -9.14
N LEU A 273 -16.65 3.19 -9.92
CA LEU A 273 -16.84 2.55 -11.22
C LEU A 273 -17.28 1.10 -11.04
N THR A 274 -18.12 0.62 -11.95
CA THR A 274 -18.38 -0.81 -12.11
C THR A 274 -17.13 -1.46 -12.73
N PRO A 275 -16.61 -2.56 -12.17
CA PRO A 275 -15.47 -3.25 -12.76
C PRO A 275 -15.73 -3.68 -14.21
N ASN A 276 -14.70 -3.55 -15.05
CA ASN A 276 -14.69 -3.84 -16.49
C ASN A 276 -15.69 -3.01 -17.33
N GLN A 277 -16.16 -1.89 -16.81
CA GLN A 277 -16.99 -0.94 -17.55
C GLN A 277 -16.20 0.35 -17.81
N PRO A 278 -15.99 0.75 -19.08
CA PRO A 278 -15.35 2.02 -19.40
C PRO A 278 -16.19 3.22 -18.95
N GLN A 279 -15.53 4.19 -18.34
CA GLN A 279 -16.08 5.49 -17.94
C GLN A 279 -15.34 6.60 -18.69
N LEU A 280 -16.08 7.48 -19.35
CA LEU A 280 -15.51 8.65 -20.01
C LEU A 280 -15.02 9.65 -18.95
N LEU A 281 -13.80 10.16 -19.11
CA LEU A 281 -13.21 11.22 -18.29
C LEU A 281 -13.30 12.57 -18.98
N ALA A 282 -13.70 13.59 -18.22
CA ALA A 282 -13.64 14.98 -18.63
C ALA A 282 -12.43 15.69 -18.00
N ASN A 283 -11.97 16.76 -18.64
CA ASN A 283 -10.92 17.60 -18.09
C ASN A 283 -11.31 18.15 -16.71
N GLY A 284 -10.43 17.97 -15.72
CA GLY A 284 -10.64 18.40 -14.35
C GLY A 284 -11.30 17.36 -13.45
N ASP A 285 -11.74 16.21 -13.98
CA ASP A 285 -12.33 15.13 -13.18
C ASP A 285 -11.37 14.63 -12.09
N GLU A 286 -11.93 14.35 -10.92
CA GLU A 286 -11.19 13.70 -9.85
C GLU A 286 -11.27 12.18 -10.01
N VAL A 287 -10.11 11.55 -10.14
CA VAL A 287 -9.94 10.11 -10.25
C VAL A 287 -9.27 9.59 -8.98
N LYS A 288 -9.95 8.73 -8.23
CA LYS A 288 -9.38 8.04 -7.07
C LYS A 288 -9.06 6.60 -7.42
N ILE A 289 -7.80 6.22 -7.23
CA ILE A 289 -7.27 4.87 -7.46
C ILE A 289 -6.64 4.40 -6.15
N GLY A 290 -7.22 3.38 -5.52
CA GLY A 290 -6.84 3.02 -4.15
C GLY A 290 -7.21 4.13 -3.15
N GLN A 291 -6.21 4.68 -2.45
CA GLN A 291 -6.39 5.85 -1.57
C GLN A 291 -5.93 7.16 -2.21
N THR A 292 -5.25 7.11 -3.36
CA THR A 292 -4.69 8.29 -4.01
C THR A 292 -5.70 8.94 -4.95
N SER A 293 -5.95 10.23 -4.75
CA SER A 293 -6.75 11.06 -5.65
C SER A 293 -5.87 11.84 -6.63
N TYR A 294 -6.29 11.87 -7.88
CA TYR A 294 -5.69 12.59 -8.98
C TYR A 294 -6.72 13.49 -9.66
N ARG A 295 -6.27 14.57 -10.28
CA ARG A 295 -7.03 15.36 -11.25
C ARG A 295 -6.58 14.99 -12.66
N PHE A 296 -7.53 14.63 -13.50
CA PHE A 296 -7.26 14.41 -14.93
C PHE A 296 -7.14 15.77 -15.64
N GLU A 297 -6.07 15.97 -16.39
CA GLU A 297 -5.83 17.20 -17.16
C GLU A 297 -5.28 16.86 -18.54
N TRP A 298 -5.83 17.46 -19.60
CA TRP A 298 -5.22 17.40 -20.92
C TRP A 298 -3.92 18.19 -20.95
N VAL A 299 -2.91 17.64 -21.63
CA VAL A 299 -1.65 18.33 -21.89
C VAL A 299 -1.73 18.86 -23.31
N GLU A 300 -1.72 20.18 -23.46
CA GLU A 300 -1.53 20.76 -24.79
C GLU A 300 -0.19 20.30 -25.34
N PRO A 301 -0.12 19.79 -26.58
CA PRO A 301 1.16 19.41 -27.16
C PRO A 301 2.06 20.64 -27.12
N SER A 302 3.16 20.56 -26.39
CA SER A 302 4.20 21.59 -26.40
C SER A 302 4.59 21.77 -27.85
N GLN A 303 4.28 22.93 -28.43
CA GLN A 303 4.80 23.27 -29.75
C GLN A 303 6.32 23.12 -29.66
N PRO A 304 6.98 22.42 -30.61
CA PRO A 304 8.43 22.38 -30.62
C PRO A 304 8.90 23.83 -30.54
N GLU A 305 9.68 24.18 -29.52
CA GLU A 305 10.31 25.49 -29.46
C GLU A 305 11.02 25.68 -30.81
N GLU A 306 10.56 26.65 -31.61
CA GLU A 306 11.27 27.02 -32.82
C GLU A 306 12.71 27.28 -32.39
N PRO A 307 13.70 26.60 -33.00
CA PRO A 307 15.09 26.75 -32.60
C PRO A 307 15.42 28.25 -32.58
N PRO A 308 16.16 28.73 -31.56
CA PRO A 308 16.46 30.15 -31.43
C PRO A 308 16.98 30.67 -32.76
N GLN A 309 16.33 31.73 -33.28
CA GLN A 309 16.68 32.40 -34.53
C GLN A 309 18.01 33.17 -34.42
N ASP A 310 19.05 32.51 -33.91
CA ASP A 310 20.40 33.06 -33.79
C ASP A 310 21.41 32.16 -34.51
N MET A 311 21.14 31.94 -35.79
CA MET A 311 22.16 31.77 -36.82
C MET A 311 21.65 32.49 -38.07
N ARG A 312 21.50 33.82 -37.98
CA ARG A 312 21.61 34.63 -39.20
C ARG A 312 23.07 34.50 -39.64
N GLU A 313 23.29 33.77 -40.72
CA GLU A 313 24.57 33.80 -41.43
C GLU A 313 25.02 35.26 -41.57
N PRO A 314 26.29 35.59 -41.26
CA PRO A 314 26.81 36.88 -41.64
C PRO A 314 26.74 36.94 -43.17
N GLN A 315 26.02 37.94 -43.68
CA GLN A 315 26.04 38.26 -45.09
C GLN A 315 27.51 38.47 -45.48
N VAL A 316 28.03 37.58 -46.31
CA VAL A 316 29.30 37.80 -46.99
C VAL A 316 29.08 39.00 -47.91
N GLU A 317 29.53 40.17 -47.49
CA GLU A 317 29.72 41.31 -48.39
C GLU A 317 30.61 40.85 -49.55
N GLN A 318 30.02 40.84 -50.75
CA GLN A 318 30.78 40.60 -51.96
C GLN A 318 31.77 41.77 -52.16
N PRO A 319 33.03 41.51 -52.57
CA PRO A 319 33.95 42.58 -52.90
C PRO A 319 33.44 43.35 -54.11
N ASN A 320 33.29 44.67 -53.96
CA ASN A 320 33.17 45.59 -55.09
C ASN A 320 34.50 45.61 -55.85
N GLU A 321 34.56 44.97 -57.00
CA GLU A 321 35.58 45.21 -58.02
C GLU A 321 34.94 45.43 -59.38
N GLU A 322 34.69 46.69 -59.71
CA GLU A 322 34.60 47.26 -61.06
C GLU A 322 34.57 48.79 -60.88
N ALA A 323 35.31 49.64 -61.57
CA ALA A 323 36.54 49.57 -62.32
C ALA A 323 36.96 51.05 -62.42
N ASN A 324 38.25 51.33 -62.26
CA ASN A 324 38.81 52.65 -62.57
C ASN A 324 38.64 52.94 -64.07
N ASP A 325 38.07 54.08 -64.45
CA ASP A 325 38.60 54.87 -65.56
C ASP A 325 38.20 56.35 -65.42
N ALA A 326 39.14 57.14 -64.91
CA ALA A 326 39.10 58.59 -65.02
C ALA A 326 40.51 59.09 -65.36
N SER A 327 40.60 59.61 -66.59
CA SER A 327 41.42 60.74 -67.05
C SER A 327 42.95 60.64 -67.03
N GLU A 328 43.55 60.66 -68.23
CA GLU A 328 44.58 61.62 -68.69
C GLU A 328 44.95 61.24 -70.15
N THR A 329 44.55 62.00 -71.18
CA THR A 329 45.33 63.12 -71.74
C THR A 329 44.53 63.86 -72.81
#